data_AF-A0A9R1VSX4-F1
#
_entry.id   AF-A0A9R1VSX4-F1
#
_cell.length_a   1.000
_cell.length_b   1.000
_cell.length_c   1.000
_cell.angle_alpha   90.00
_cell.angle_beta   90.00
_cell.angle_gamma   90.00
#
_symmetry.space_group_name_H-M   'P 1'
#
loop_
_entity.id
_entity.type
_entity.pdbx_description
1 polymer ?
#
loop_
_entity_poly.entity_id
_entity_poly.type
_entity_poly.pdbx_seq_one_letter_code
_entity_poly.pdbx_strand_id
1 'polypeptide(L)'
;MDMHIVNRIMNLHAPEWSGEVRSINYSPDGKSVSVTYRVTLYGTDAEIFRESTGTSSVDDVGGYGDPVQKAEAMAFRRACARFGLGLHLYHEEL
;
A
#
# COMPACT_ATOMS: atom_id res chain seq x y z
N MET A 1 -3.00 -2.63 10.16
CA MET A 1 -2.07 -3.66 9.64
C MET A 1 -0.68 -3.05 9.50
N ASP A 2 0.33 -3.68 10.09
CA ASP A 2 1.74 -3.30 9.95
C ASP A 2 2.28 -3.83 8.60
N MET A 3 3.05 -3.00 7.88
CA MET A 3 3.66 -3.36 6.59
C MET A 3 4.48 -4.65 6.69
N HIS A 4 5.11 -4.88 7.84
CA HIS A 4 5.90 -6.09 8.09
C HIS A 4 5.09 -7.38 8.02
N ILE A 5 3.83 -7.36 8.45
CA ILE A 5 2.96 -8.56 8.43
C ILE A 5 2.54 -8.89 6.99
N VAL A 6 2.15 -7.87 6.21
CA VAL A 6 1.76 -8.05 4.81
C VAL A 6 2.94 -8.57 3.98
N ASN A 7 4.13 -7.97 4.14
CA ASN A 7 5.35 -8.42 3.47
C ASN A 7 5.69 -9.87 3.83
N ARG A 8 5.51 -10.27 5.09
CA ARG A 8 5.75 -11.66 5.50
C ARG A 8 4.80 -12.64 4.82
N ILE A 9 3.51 -12.32 4.74
CA ILE A 9 2.50 -13.16 4.07
C ILE A 9 2.83 -13.28 2.58
N MET A 10 3.18 -12.16 1.91
CA MET A 10 3.52 -12.19 0.49
C MET A 10 4.81 -12.97 0.22
N ASN A 11 5.86 -12.79 1.04
CA ASN A 11 7.08 -13.59 0.91
C ASN A 11 6.85 -15.09 1.09
N LEU A 12 5.85 -15.48 1.91
CA LEU A 12 5.53 -16.89 2.14
C LEU A 12 4.72 -17.51 0.98
N HIS A 13 3.83 -16.74 0.34
CA HIS A 13 2.85 -17.29 -0.61
C HIS A 13 3.11 -16.94 -2.07
N ALA A 14 3.88 -15.88 -2.32
CA ALA A 14 4.22 -15.42 -3.66
C ALA A 14 5.64 -14.83 -3.62
N PRO A 15 6.70 -15.64 -3.41
CA PRO A 15 8.05 -15.16 -3.12
C PRO A 15 8.65 -14.25 -4.21
N GLU A 16 8.09 -14.29 -5.42
CA GLU A 16 8.51 -13.43 -6.54
C GLU A 16 7.74 -12.12 -6.62
N TRP A 17 6.82 -11.81 -5.70
CA TRP A 17 6.03 -10.59 -5.71
C TRP A 17 6.90 -9.32 -5.74
N SER A 18 6.38 -8.27 -6.35
CA SER A 18 7.01 -6.95 -6.35
C SER A 18 6.02 -5.86 -5.97
N GLY A 19 6.54 -4.82 -5.33
CA GLY A 19 5.81 -3.61 -5.00
C GLY A 19 6.57 -2.39 -5.52
N GLU A 20 5.85 -1.46 -6.16
CA GLU A 20 6.47 -0.24 -6.67
C GLU A 20 5.55 0.98 -6.56
N VAL A 21 6.17 2.13 -6.28
CA VAL A 21 5.51 3.44 -6.38
C VAL A 21 5.34 3.80 -7.86
N ARG A 22 4.10 4.02 -8.28
CA ARG A 22 3.76 4.41 -9.66
C ARG A 22 3.72 5.91 -9.85
N SER A 23 3.33 6.65 -8.83
CA SER A 23 3.36 8.11 -8.82
C SER A 23 3.29 8.68 -7.42
N ILE A 24 3.86 9.88 -7.27
CA ILE A 24 3.75 10.73 -6.08
C ILE A 24 3.23 12.08 -6.57
N ASN A 25 2.08 12.50 -6.07
CA ASN A 25 1.41 13.73 -6.50
C ASN A 25 1.16 14.60 -5.27
N TYR A 26 1.71 15.81 -5.27
CA TYR A 26 1.38 16.83 -4.27
C TYR A 26 0.12 17.58 -4.70
N SER A 27 -0.74 17.93 -3.75
CA SER A 27 -1.89 18.78 -4.05
C SER A 27 -1.42 20.18 -4.49
N PRO A 28 -2.22 20.91 -5.29
CA PRO A 28 -1.83 22.24 -5.78
C PRO A 28 -1.52 23.25 -4.67
N ASP A 29 -2.15 23.09 -3.51
CA ASP A 29 -1.93 23.91 -2.32
C ASP A 29 -0.74 23.45 -1.46
N GLY A 30 -0.08 22.36 -1.84
CA GLY A 30 1.04 21.77 -1.12
C GLY A 30 0.68 21.19 0.25
N LYS A 31 -0.61 20.97 0.57
CA LYS A 31 -1.07 20.50 1.89
C LYS A 31 -1.23 19.00 2.01
N SER A 32 -1.17 18.27 0.90
CA SER A 32 -1.23 16.81 0.90
C SER A 32 -0.34 16.21 -0.18
N VAL A 33 0.04 14.96 0.06
CA VAL A 33 0.70 14.09 -0.91
C VAL A 33 -0.11 12.82 -1.10
N SER A 34 -0.31 12.44 -2.36
CA SER A 34 -0.97 11.21 -2.76
C SER A 34 0.01 10.30 -3.49
N VAL A 35 0.11 9.06 -3.04
CA VAL A 35 0.95 8.02 -3.63
C VAL A 35 0.08 6.98 -4.30
N THR A 36 0.40 6.64 -5.54
CA THR A 36 -0.15 5.46 -6.22
C THR A 36 0.85 4.33 -6.11
N TYR A 37 0.42 3.18 -5.60
CA TYR A 37 1.27 2.01 -5.42
C TYR A 37 0.70 0.80 -6.17
N ARG A 38 1.58 0.03 -6.80
CA ARG A 38 1.24 -1.23 -7.48
C ARG A 38 1.87 -2.39 -6.74
N VAL A 39 1.08 -3.44 -6.52
CA VAL A 39 1.56 -4.76 -6.11
C VAL A 39 1.34 -5.71 -7.26
N THR A 40 2.39 -6.41 -7.68
CA THR A 40 2.36 -7.42 -8.74
C THR A 40 2.70 -8.78 -8.14
N LEU A 41 1.84 -9.76 -8.41
CA LEU A 41 2.08 -11.17 -8.14
C LEU A 41 2.45 -11.84 -9.46
N TYR A 42 3.54 -12.58 -9.47
CA TYR A 42 3.98 -13.35 -10.62
C TYR A 42 3.53 -14.80 -10.44
N GLY A 43 2.67 -15.26 -11.36
CA GLY A 43 2.35 -16.66 -11.52
C GLY A 43 3.18 -17.27 -12.64
N THR A 44 3.12 -18.59 -12.77
CA THR A 44 3.84 -19.35 -13.81
C THR A 44 3.41 -18.96 -15.23
N ASP A 45 2.12 -18.68 -15.44
CA ASP A 45 1.54 -18.39 -16.77
C ASP A 45 1.16 -16.92 -16.97
N ALA A 46 0.99 -16.14 -15.89
CA ALA A 46 0.56 -14.75 -15.97
C ALA A 46 0.97 -13.94 -14.74
N GLU A 47 1.19 -12.65 -14.95
CA GLU A 47 1.31 -11.66 -13.89
C GLU A 47 -0.05 -10.99 -13.61
N ILE A 48 -0.34 -10.76 -12.33
CA ILE A 48 -1.55 -10.04 -11.91
C ILE A 48 -1.11 -8.91 -11.01
N PHE A 49 -1.58 -7.70 -11.29
CA PHE A 49 -1.30 -6.53 -10.47
C PHE A 49 -2.57 -5.86 -9.96
N ARG A 50 -2.47 -5.23 -8.78
CA ARG A 50 -3.49 -4.33 -8.24
C ARG A 50 -2.84 -3.04 -7.82
N GLU A 51 -3.50 -1.94 -8.14
CA GLU A 51 -3.08 -0.60 -7.75
C GLU A 51 -4.05 -0.01 -6.74
N SER A 52 -3.51 0.81 -5.85
CA SER A 52 -4.32 1.66 -4.99
C SER A 52 -3.58 2.94 -4.62
N THR A 53 -4.30 3.85 -4.00
CA THR A 53 -3.80 5.16 -3.60
C THR A 53 -3.89 5.36 -2.10
N GLY A 54 -2.95 6.13 -1.58
CA GLY A 54 -2.94 6.62 -0.22
C GLY A 54 -2.62 8.11 -0.23
N THR A 55 -3.21 8.84 0.71
CA THR A 55 -3.05 10.29 0.81
C THR A 55 -2.72 10.65 2.24
N SER A 56 -1.72 11.51 2.43
CA SER A 56 -1.33 12.05 3.73
C SER A 56 -1.25 13.57 3.64
N SER A 57 -1.58 14.25 4.73
CA SER A 57 -1.27 15.68 4.85
C SER A 57 0.25 15.87 5.06
N VAL A 58 0.80 16.95 4.52
CA VAL A 58 2.22 17.32 4.72
C VAL A 58 2.44 18.01 6.06
N ASP A 59 1.38 18.59 6.63
CA ASP A 59 1.39 19.27 7.92
C ASP A 59 1.17 18.30 9.11
N ASP A 60 1.07 16.99 8.85
CA ASP A 60 0.87 15.98 9.88
C ASP A 60 2.20 15.66 10.61
N VAL A 61 2.62 16.61 11.45
CA VAL A 61 3.87 16.59 12.24
C VAL A 61 3.80 15.61 13.44
N GLY A 62 2.61 15.09 13.76
CA GLY A 62 2.36 14.30 14.98
C GLY A 62 2.70 12.82 14.93
N GLY A 63 3.24 12.29 13.83
CA GLY A 63 3.49 10.86 13.64
C GLY A 63 4.86 10.53 13.05
N TYR A 64 5.34 9.30 13.30
CA TYR A 64 6.59 8.78 12.74
C TYR A 64 6.49 8.58 11.21
N GLY A 65 7.57 8.92 10.50
CA GLY A 65 7.68 8.81 9.04
C GLY A 65 7.21 10.06 8.29
N ASP A 66 7.81 10.30 7.12
CA ASP A 66 7.43 11.44 6.27
C ASP A 66 6.05 11.23 5.60
N PRO A 67 5.39 12.30 5.11
CA PRO A 67 4.07 12.21 4.48
C PRO A 67 4.00 11.25 3.28
N VAL A 68 5.09 11.09 2.52
CA VAL A 68 5.17 10.14 1.41
C VAL A 68 5.16 8.72 1.95
N GLN A 69 5.97 8.42 2.97
CA GLN A 69 5.99 7.10 3.61
C GLN A 69 4.62 6.70 4.17
N LYS A 70 3.91 7.65 4.80
CA LYS A 70 2.55 7.43 5.31
C LYS A 70 1.57 7.11 4.17
N ALA A 71 1.61 7.91 3.10
CA ALA A 71 0.77 7.72 1.92
C ALA A 71 1.08 6.40 1.19
N GLU A 72 2.36 6.05 1.05
CA GLU A 72 2.81 4.79 0.46
C GLU A 72 2.33 3.59 1.27
N ALA A 73 2.52 3.59 2.59
CA ALA A 73 2.05 2.51 3.46
C ALA A 73 0.51 2.34 3.39
N MET A 74 -0.25 3.42 3.24
CA MET A 74 -1.69 3.37 3.01
C MET A 74 -2.02 2.75 1.65
N ALA A 75 -1.36 3.20 0.58
CA ALA A 75 -1.56 2.72 -0.78
C ALA A 75 -1.23 1.22 -0.90
N PHE A 76 -0.09 0.80 -0.35
CA PHE A 76 0.37 -0.59 -0.31
C PHE A 76 -0.65 -1.52 0.36
N ARG A 77 -1.12 -1.17 1.56
CA ARG A 77 -2.12 -1.99 2.29
C ARG A 77 -3.42 -2.13 1.50
N ARG A 78 -3.88 -1.05 0.87
CA ARG A 78 -5.09 -1.07 0.03
C ARG A 78 -4.90 -1.88 -1.25
N ALA A 79 -3.71 -1.82 -1.87
CA ALA A 79 -3.39 -2.64 -3.03
C ALA A 79 -3.38 -4.14 -2.67
N CYS A 80 -2.81 -4.51 -1.52
CA CYS A 80 -2.84 -5.90 -1.02
C CYS A 80 -4.26 -6.37 -0.70
N ALA A 81 -5.09 -5.53 -0.09
CA ALA A 81 -6.48 -5.86 0.21
C ALA A 81 -7.30 -6.21 -1.05
N ARG A 82 -6.96 -5.64 -2.22
CA ARG A 82 -7.61 -5.95 -3.50
C ARG A 82 -7.30 -7.37 -4.03
N PHE A 83 -6.27 -8.03 -3.49
CA PHE A 83 -6.01 -9.44 -3.73
C PHE A 83 -6.73 -10.38 -2.75
N GLY A 84 -7.50 -9.83 -1.80
CA GLY A 84 -8.12 -10.61 -0.71
C GLY A 84 -7.18 -10.86 0.47
N LEU A 85 -5.95 -10.34 0.44
CA LEU A 85 -4.99 -10.48 1.52
C LEU A 85 -5.41 -9.58 2.70
N GLY A 86 -5.63 -10.18 3.87
CA GLY A 86 -5.97 -9.45 5.09
C GLY A 86 -7.41 -8.93 5.19
N LEU A 87 -8.34 -9.37 4.32
CA LEU A 87 -9.75 -8.95 4.37
C LEU A 87 -10.43 -9.29 5.72
N HIS A 88 -10.02 -10.40 6.36
CA HIS A 88 -10.54 -10.84 7.65
C HIS A 88 -10.16 -9.92 8.84
N LEU A 89 -9.23 -8.97 8.63
CA LEU A 89 -8.83 -7.98 9.64
C LEU A 89 -9.53 -6.62 9.45
N TYR A 90 -10.39 -6.49 8.43
CA TYR A 90 -11.29 -5.34 8.24
C TYR A 90 -12.69 -5.57 8.82
N HIS A 91 -12.98 -6.79 9.29
CA HIS A 91 -14.13 -6.99 10.17
C HIS A 91 -13.75 -6.49 11.55
N GLU A 92 -14.27 -5.34 11.93
CA GLU A 92 -14.57 -5.10 13.35
C GLU A 92 -15.60 -6.18 13.74
N GLU A 93 -15.29 -7.00 14.76
CA GLU A 93 -16.35 -7.76 15.43
C GLU A 93 -17.40 -6.73 15.87
N LEU A 94 -18.61 -6.89 15.34
CA LEU A 94 -19.77 -6.03 15.56
C LEU A 94 -20.41 -6.36 16.91
#